data_AF-A0AAJ1QV45-F1
#
_entry.id   AF-A0AAJ1QV45-F1
#
_cell.length_a   1.000
_cell.length_b   1.000
_cell.length_c   1.000
_cell.angle_alpha   90.00
_cell.angle_beta   90.00
_cell.angle_gamma   90.00
#
_symmetry.space_group_name_H-M   'P 1'
#
loop_
_entity.id
_entity.type
_entity.pdbx_description
1 polymer ?
#
loop_
_entity_poly.entity_id
_entity_poly.type
_entity_poly.pdbx_seq_one_letter_code
_entity_poly.pdbx_strand_id
1 'polypeptide(L)'
;MEENKKVLYLMQNVCDKLDALSGNVNIISDSQVECETFAEFIELEERIVSNQNMLIKSQTTMNSHIIDLEKKIELLGNKPKVIHQKKEYYLFGKDTPFSSKLLLITIAFIFIASSGFKYIPIYLTENSAIKTERDEYELFYQYVFLDAYSKNNKISKNIVSTLNDIQQKDTVLLQYVHKLSKQYNTQLQKEALEKQLENLDKER
;
A
#
# COMPACT_ATOMS: atom_id res chain seq x y z
N MET A 1 -13.71 -108.53 -9.08
CA MET A 1 -13.76 -107.87 -7.75
C MET A 1 -12.65 -106.81 -7.59
N GLU A 2 -11.52 -106.94 -8.28
CA GLU A 2 -10.38 -106.01 -8.22
C GLU A 2 -10.62 -104.66 -8.93
N GLU A 3 -11.34 -104.66 -10.06
CA GLU A 3 -11.68 -103.45 -10.80
C GLU A 3 -12.60 -102.50 -10.02
N ASN A 4 -13.60 -103.03 -9.31
CA ASN A 4 -14.48 -102.24 -8.44
C ASN A 4 -13.70 -101.53 -7.32
N LYS A 5 -12.63 -102.14 -6.80
CA LYS A 5 -11.75 -101.52 -5.80
C LYS A 5 -10.94 -100.35 -6.39
N LYS A 6 -10.45 -100.48 -7.61
CA LYS A 6 -9.73 -99.40 -8.32
C LYS A 6 -10.64 -98.22 -8.61
N VAL A 7 -11.89 -98.48 -9.02
CA VAL A 7 -12.90 -97.43 -9.23
C VAL A 7 -13.22 -96.69 -7.93
N LEU A 8 -13.40 -97.42 -6.82
CA LEU A 8 -13.65 -96.82 -5.52
C LEU A 8 -12.49 -95.93 -5.05
N TYR A 9 -11.25 -96.39 -5.23
CA TYR A 9 -10.06 -95.61 -4.88
C TYR A 9 -9.91 -94.33 -5.71
N LEU A 10 -10.23 -94.41 -7.00
CA LEU A 10 -10.26 -93.24 -7.89
C LEU A 10 -11.34 -92.25 -7.49
N MET A 11 -12.55 -92.71 -7.19
CA MET A 11 -13.65 -91.86 -6.72
C MET A 11 -13.27 -91.16 -5.42
N GLN A 12 -12.66 -91.88 -4.49
CA GLN A 12 -12.24 -91.30 -3.22
C GLN A 12 -11.15 -90.24 -3.38
N ASN A 13 -10.13 -90.50 -4.20
CA ASN A 13 -9.06 -89.53 -4.46
C ASN A 13 -9.54 -88.30 -5.23
N VAL A 14 -10.53 -88.46 -6.12
CA VAL A 14 -11.18 -87.34 -6.80
C VAL A 14 -11.99 -86.50 -5.81
N CYS A 15 -12.74 -87.13 -4.89
CA CYS A 15 -13.42 -86.44 -3.80
C CYS A 15 -12.44 -85.68 -2.90
N ASP A 16 -11.37 -86.34 -2.43
CA ASP A 16 -10.39 -85.72 -1.53
C ASP A 16 -9.71 -84.49 -2.19
N LYS A 17 -9.42 -84.56 -3.50
CA LYS A 17 -8.87 -83.42 -4.26
C LYS A 17 -9.88 -82.32 -4.51
N LEU A 18 -11.16 -82.66 -4.72
CA LEU A 18 -12.25 -81.69 -4.84
C LEU A 18 -12.50 -80.97 -3.52
N ASP A 19 -12.45 -81.69 -2.40
CA ASP A 19 -12.59 -81.13 -1.06
C ASP A 19 -11.39 -80.23 -0.72
N ALA A 20 -10.17 -80.65 -1.05
CA ALA A 20 -8.98 -79.81 -0.89
C ALA A 20 -9.02 -78.56 -1.79
N LEU A 21 -9.52 -78.67 -3.02
CA LEU A 21 -9.71 -77.53 -3.91
C LEU A 21 -10.82 -76.60 -3.39
N SER A 22 -11.92 -77.14 -2.88
CA SER A 22 -13.00 -76.37 -2.27
C SER A 22 -12.54 -75.61 -1.02
N GLY A 23 -11.72 -76.25 -0.17
CA GLY A 23 -11.09 -75.60 0.97
C GLY A 23 -10.19 -74.43 0.56
N ASN A 24 -9.36 -74.61 -0.49
CA ASN A 24 -8.48 -73.55 -0.99
C ASN A 24 -9.25 -72.41 -1.68
N VAL A 25 -10.35 -72.70 -2.37
CA VAL A 25 -11.21 -71.67 -2.99
C VAL A 25 -11.89 -70.81 -1.92
N ASN A 26 -12.33 -71.40 -0.81
CA ASN A 26 -12.93 -70.65 0.30
C ASN A 26 -11.90 -69.75 1.00
N ILE A 27 -10.63 -70.14 1.07
CA ILE A 27 -9.56 -69.28 1.62
C ILE A 27 -9.28 -68.08 0.69
N ILE A 28 -9.43 -68.24 -0.62
CA ILE A 28 -9.25 -67.15 -1.60
C ILE A 28 -10.48 -66.22 -1.62
N SER A 29 -11.69 -66.71 -1.35
CA SER A 29 -12.87 -65.85 -1.22
C SER A 29 -12.90 -65.05 0.09
N ASP A 30 -12.26 -65.57 1.15
CA ASP A 30 -12.18 -64.91 2.46
C ASP A 30 -10.97 -63.98 2.63
N SER A 31 -10.14 -63.78 1.58
CA SER A 31 -9.16 -62.69 1.62
C SER A 31 -9.91 -61.35 1.55
N GLN A 32 -10.18 -60.80 2.74
CA GLN A 32 -10.67 -59.46 3.05
C GLN A 32 -9.95 -58.37 2.24
N VAL A 33 -10.39 -58.14 1.01
CA VAL A 33 -10.03 -56.95 0.25
C VAL A 33 -11.21 -55.99 0.37
N GLU A 34 -11.08 -55.05 1.32
CA GLU A 34 -11.51 -53.66 1.15
C GLU A 34 -13.03 -53.35 1.05
N CYS A 35 -13.81 -53.75 2.06
CA CYS A 35 -15.21 -53.29 2.17
C CYS A 35 -15.34 -51.91 2.86
N GLU A 36 -14.47 -51.58 3.82
CA GLU A 36 -14.43 -50.26 4.49
C GLU A 36 -13.97 -49.14 3.53
N THR A 37 -12.93 -49.38 2.74
CA THR A 37 -12.39 -48.36 1.81
C THR A 37 -13.36 -48.03 0.67
N PHE A 38 -14.18 -48.99 0.23
CA PHE A 38 -15.20 -48.76 -0.79
C PHE A 38 -16.38 -47.94 -0.27
N ALA A 39 -16.81 -48.19 0.98
CA ALA A 39 -17.87 -47.38 1.60
C ALA A 39 -17.42 -45.92 1.82
N GLU A 40 -16.19 -45.71 2.29
CA GLU A 40 -15.60 -44.38 2.42
C GLU A 40 -15.45 -43.67 1.06
N PHE A 41 -15.13 -44.42 0.00
CA PHE A 41 -15.04 -43.88 -1.36
C PHE A 41 -16.40 -43.39 -1.88
N ILE A 42 -17.48 -44.15 -1.66
CA ILE A 42 -18.84 -43.76 -2.05
C ILE A 42 -19.30 -42.51 -1.28
N GLU A 43 -19.05 -42.44 0.02
CA GLU A 43 -19.38 -41.25 0.82
C GLU A 43 -18.60 -40.01 0.34
N LEU A 44 -17.31 -40.18 -0.01
CA LEU A 44 -16.50 -39.11 -0.57
C LEU A 44 -17.03 -38.63 -1.93
N GLU A 45 -17.45 -39.54 -2.80
CA GLU A 45 -18.04 -39.21 -4.10
C GLU A 45 -19.33 -38.40 -3.94
N GLU A 46 -20.24 -38.82 -3.06
CA GLU A 46 -21.48 -38.10 -2.76
C GLU A 46 -21.21 -36.68 -2.22
N ARG A 47 -20.20 -36.53 -1.35
CA ARG A 47 -19.78 -35.21 -0.84
C ARG A 47 -19.21 -34.33 -1.94
N ILE A 48 -18.42 -34.88 -2.85
CA ILE A 48 -17.87 -34.14 -3.99
C ILE A 48 -19.01 -33.66 -4.90
N VAL A 49 -19.97 -34.53 -5.24
CA VAL A 49 -21.12 -34.17 -6.07
C VAL A 49 -21.99 -33.10 -5.40
N SER A 50 -22.23 -33.22 -4.10
CA SER A 50 -22.98 -32.22 -3.32
C SER A 50 -22.30 -30.85 -3.34
N ASN A 51 -20.98 -30.81 -3.12
CA ASN A 51 -20.18 -29.59 -3.14
C ASN A 51 -20.16 -28.94 -4.54
N GLN A 52 -20.04 -29.75 -5.59
CA GLN A 52 -20.12 -29.26 -6.98
C GLN A 52 -21.48 -28.64 -7.28
N ASN A 53 -22.57 -29.26 -6.84
CA ASN A 53 -23.91 -28.70 -7.00
C ASN A 53 -24.10 -27.37 -6.27
N MET A 54 -23.50 -27.22 -5.08
CA MET A 54 -23.52 -25.97 -4.33
C MET A 54 -22.72 -24.87 -5.05
N LEU A 55 -21.56 -25.19 -5.60
CA LEU A 55 -20.74 -24.26 -6.39
C LEU A 55 -21.46 -23.80 -7.66
N ILE A 56 -22.09 -24.72 -8.39
CA ILE A 56 -22.86 -24.40 -9.60
C ILE A 56 -24.03 -23.46 -9.25
N LYS A 57 -24.76 -23.72 -8.17
CA LYS A 57 -25.84 -22.83 -7.70
C LYS A 57 -25.32 -21.44 -7.34
N SER A 58 -24.19 -21.35 -6.63
CA SER A 58 -23.58 -20.06 -6.31
C SER A 58 -23.16 -19.29 -7.56
N GLN A 59 -22.61 -19.99 -8.56
CA GLN A 59 -22.16 -19.40 -9.81
C GLN A 59 -23.34 -18.88 -10.65
N THR A 60 -24.44 -19.63 -10.73
CA THR A 60 -25.64 -19.19 -11.46
C THR A 60 -26.29 -17.98 -10.80
N THR A 61 -26.34 -17.92 -9.45
CA THR A 61 -26.79 -16.73 -8.73
C THR A 61 -25.90 -15.52 -9.02
N MET A 62 -24.57 -15.67 -8.99
CA MET A 62 -23.65 -14.57 -9.27
C MET A 62 -23.80 -14.05 -10.71
N ASN A 63 -23.92 -14.94 -11.69
CA ASN A 63 -24.15 -14.55 -13.08
C ASN A 63 -25.47 -13.79 -13.27
N SER A 64 -26.54 -14.18 -12.54
CA SER A 64 -27.81 -13.46 -12.61
C SER A 64 -27.72 -12.02 -12.06
N HIS A 65 -26.91 -11.80 -11.01
CA HIS A 65 -26.65 -10.46 -10.48
C HIS A 65 -25.83 -9.61 -11.44
N ILE A 66 -24.86 -10.20 -12.14
CA ILE A 66 -24.06 -9.48 -13.15
C ILE A 66 -24.97 -9.00 -14.29
N ILE A 67 -25.85 -9.86 -14.80
CA ILE A 67 -26.81 -9.49 -15.87
C ILE A 67 -27.75 -8.37 -15.41
N ASP A 68 -28.24 -8.40 -14.16
CA ASP A 68 -29.09 -7.33 -13.62
C ASP A 68 -28.32 -5.99 -13.50
N LEU A 69 -27.04 -6.04 -13.10
CA LEU A 69 -26.19 -4.85 -13.05
C LEU A 69 -25.90 -4.29 -14.44
N GLU A 70 -25.59 -5.13 -15.42
CA GLU A 70 -25.39 -4.72 -16.81
C GLU A 70 -26.63 -4.01 -17.35
N LYS A 71 -27.82 -4.57 -17.11
CA LYS A 71 -29.09 -3.95 -17.51
C LYS A 71 -29.32 -2.60 -16.84
N LYS A 72 -29.00 -2.46 -15.55
CA LYS A 72 -29.08 -1.18 -14.82
C LYS A 72 -28.11 -0.14 -15.38
N ILE A 73 -26.89 -0.55 -15.74
CA ILE A 73 -25.90 0.32 -16.36
C ILE A 73 -26.35 0.77 -17.76
N GLU A 74 -26.95 -0.10 -18.55
CA GLU A 74 -27.51 0.23 -19.87
C GLU A 74 -28.66 1.25 -19.76
N LEU A 75 -29.54 1.10 -18.75
CA LEU A 75 -30.60 2.07 -18.45
C LEU A 75 -30.05 3.44 -18.02
N LEU A 76 -28.93 3.47 -17.30
CA LEU A 76 -28.22 4.71 -16.93
C LEU A 76 -27.44 5.31 -18.11
N GLY A 77 -27.07 4.50 -19.11
CA GLY A 77 -26.34 4.90 -20.31
C GLY A 77 -27.18 5.59 -21.39
N ASN A 78 -28.52 5.49 -21.32
CA ASN A 78 -29.43 6.27 -22.15
C ASN A 78 -29.42 7.75 -21.72
N LYS A 79 -28.40 8.47 -22.19
CA LYS A 79 -28.28 9.93 -22.04
C LYS A 79 -29.58 10.60 -22.48
N PRO A 80 -30.13 11.54 -21.70
CA PRO A 80 -31.31 12.29 -22.14
C PRO A 80 -30.99 13.00 -23.46
N LYS A 81 -31.90 12.92 -24.44
CA LYS A 81 -31.82 13.70 -25.68
C LYS A 81 -31.70 15.18 -25.32
N VAL A 82 -30.51 15.76 -25.50
CA VAL A 82 -30.25 17.18 -25.24
C VAL A 82 -30.94 17.99 -26.33
N ILE A 83 -32.18 18.40 -26.07
CA ILE A 83 -32.87 19.43 -26.85
C ILE A 83 -32.09 20.73 -26.63
N HIS A 84 -31.37 21.20 -27.64
CA HIS A 84 -30.62 22.45 -27.59
C HIS A 84 -31.59 23.63 -27.59
N GLN A 85 -32.13 23.98 -26.43
CA GLN A 85 -32.77 25.27 -26.21
C GLN A 85 -31.67 26.30 -25.97
N LYS A 86 -31.34 27.12 -26.98
CA LYS A 86 -30.52 28.33 -26.76
C LYS A 86 -31.32 29.26 -25.85
N LYS A 87 -31.06 29.18 -24.54
CA LYS A 87 -31.48 30.21 -23.59
C LYS A 87 -30.45 31.33 -23.64
N GLU A 88 -30.86 32.47 -24.16
CA GLU A 88 -30.08 33.71 -24.02
C GLU A 88 -30.25 34.18 -22.58
N TYR A 89 -29.16 34.16 -21.82
CA TYR A 89 -29.15 34.63 -20.44
C TYR A 89 -28.75 36.10 -20.43
N TYR A 90 -29.68 36.97 -20.09
CA TYR A 90 -29.38 38.37 -19.83
C TYR A 90 -28.64 38.48 -18.48
N LEU A 91 -27.41 39.01 -18.49
CA LEU A 91 -26.58 39.16 -17.28
C LEU A 91 -27.07 40.28 -16.36
N PHE A 92 -27.76 41.29 -16.91
CA PHE A 92 -28.25 42.46 -16.17
C PHE A 92 -29.68 42.81 -16.58
N GLY A 93 -30.59 42.97 -15.61
CA GLY A 93 -32.01 43.26 -15.85
C GLY A 93 -32.92 42.79 -14.71
N LYS A 94 -34.24 42.88 -14.87
CA LYS A 94 -35.22 42.34 -13.91
C LYS A 94 -35.42 40.81 -14.03
N ASP A 95 -35.08 40.26 -15.20
CA ASP A 95 -35.31 38.86 -15.58
C ASP A 95 -34.02 38.01 -15.46
N THR A 96 -32.97 38.53 -14.83
CA THR A 96 -31.75 37.76 -14.54
C THR A 96 -32.00 36.80 -13.36
N PRO A 97 -31.50 35.55 -13.45
CA PRO A 97 -31.55 34.60 -12.33
C PRO A 97 -30.65 35.02 -11.16
N PHE A 98 -29.82 36.05 -11.34
CA PHE A 98 -28.98 36.63 -10.30
C PHE A 98 -29.80 37.64 -9.50
N SER A 99 -30.32 37.19 -8.35
CA SER A 99 -30.95 38.09 -7.38
C SER A 99 -29.99 39.23 -7.02
N SER A 100 -30.48 40.47 -6.92
CA SER A 100 -29.66 41.64 -6.55
C SER A 100 -28.88 41.43 -5.24
N LYS A 101 -29.39 40.58 -4.35
CA LYS A 101 -28.71 40.18 -3.11
C LYS A 101 -27.46 39.34 -3.38
N LEU A 102 -27.50 38.41 -4.34
CA LEU A 102 -26.35 37.59 -4.71
C LEU A 102 -25.25 38.43 -5.37
N LEU A 103 -25.63 39.42 -6.19
CA LEU A 103 -24.68 40.35 -6.80
C LEU A 103 -23.96 41.19 -5.73
N LEU A 104 -24.68 41.63 -4.70
CA LEU A 104 -24.08 42.37 -3.59
C LEU A 104 -23.11 41.47 -2.79
N ILE A 105 -23.46 40.20 -2.57
CA ILE A 105 -22.60 39.23 -1.90
C ILE A 105 -21.32 38.95 -2.71
N THR A 106 -21.41 38.79 -4.03
CA THR A 106 -20.22 38.55 -4.86
C THR A 106 -19.28 39.75 -4.88
N ILE A 107 -19.82 40.96 -4.96
CA ILE A 107 -19.02 42.18 -4.87
C ILE A 107 -18.35 42.29 -3.48
N ALA A 108 -19.10 42.07 -2.40
CA ALA A 108 -18.56 42.09 -1.05
C ALA A 108 -17.44 41.04 -0.87
N PHE A 109 -17.62 39.84 -1.41
CA PHE A 109 -16.61 38.78 -1.38
C PHE A 109 -15.33 39.19 -2.10
N ILE A 110 -15.43 39.85 -3.26
CA ILE A 110 -14.26 40.36 -3.99
C ILE A 110 -13.52 41.42 -3.18
N PHE A 111 -14.23 42.33 -2.51
CA PHE A 111 -13.61 43.33 -1.62
C PHE A 111 -12.91 42.70 -0.41
N ILE A 112 -13.55 41.70 0.22
CA ILE A 112 -12.99 40.98 1.37
C ILE A 112 -11.76 40.16 0.93
N ALA A 113 -11.85 39.44 -0.19
CA ALA A 113 -10.75 38.65 -0.72
C ALA A 113 -9.57 39.55 -1.12
N SER A 114 -9.82 40.65 -1.84
CA SER A 114 -8.79 41.63 -2.22
C SER A 114 -8.07 42.21 -1.00
N SER A 115 -8.82 42.53 0.05
CA SER A 115 -8.23 42.98 1.32
C SER A 115 -7.45 41.85 2.00
N GLY A 116 -8.01 40.64 2.02
CA GLY A 116 -7.44 39.46 2.67
C GLY A 116 -6.12 38.99 2.06
N PHE A 117 -5.98 39.03 0.72
CA PHE A 117 -4.75 38.62 0.03
C PHE A 117 -3.53 39.48 0.42
N LYS A 118 -3.72 40.78 0.67
CA LYS A 118 -2.63 41.69 1.07
C LYS A 118 -2.16 41.48 2.51
N TYR A 119 -3.04 40.97 3.37
CA TYR A 119 -2.76 40.68 4.78
C TYR A 119 -2.64 39.18 5.06
N ILE A 120 -2.39 38.35 4.04
CA ILE A 120 -2.02 36.96 4.27
C ILE A 120 -0.77 36.98 5.15
N PRO A 121 -0.82 36.36 6.34
CA PRO A 121 0.32 36.40 7.22
C PRO A 121 1.52 35.69 6.59
N ILE A 122 2.68 36.35 6.67
CA ILE A 122 3.93 35.89 6.07
C ILE A 122 4.34 34.49 6.59
N TYR A 123 3.87 34.11 7.79
CA TYR A 123 4.09 32.78 8.38
C TYR A 123 3.55 31.61 7.53
N LEU A 124 2.55 31.83 6.65
CA LEU A 124 2.05 30.77 5.77
C LEU A 124 3.00 30.48 4.60
N THR A 125 3.77 31.49 4.19
CA THR A 125 4.78 31.39 3.12
C THR A 125 6.19 31.09 3.65
N GLU A 126 6.53 31.52 4.87
CA GLU A 126 7.83 31.25 5.51
C GLU A 126 8.02 29.77 5.85
N ASN A 127 6.94 29.01 6.05
CA ASN A 127 7.02 27.58 6.34
C ASN A 127 7.78 26.78 5.28
N SER A 128 7.77 27.20 4.01
CA SER A 128 8.53 26.50 2.96
C SER A 128 10.02 26.86 3.02
N ALA A 129 10.38 28.13 3.24
CA ALA A 129 11.77 28.56 3.37
C ALA A 129 12.45 27.97 4.60
N ILE A 130 11.78 28.01 5.77
CA ILE A 130 12.28 27.43 7.01
C ILE A 130 12.45 25.91 6.88
N LYS A 131 11.52 25.25 6.16
CA LYS A 131 11.63 23.81 5.90
C LYS A 131 12.83 23.49 5.01
N THR A 132 13.02 24.23 3.93
CA THR A 132 14.18 24.04 3.05
C THR A 132 15.48 24.26 3.79
N GLU A 133 15.61 25.35 4.54
CA GLU A 133 16.81 25.66 5.33
C GLU A 133 17.09 24.56 6.38
N ARG A 134 16.06 24.05 7.05
CA ARG A 134 16.19 22.93 7.98
C ARG A 134 16.70 21.67 7.28
N ASP A 135 16.11 21.31 6.13
CA ASP A 135 16.45 20.10 5.40
C ASP A 135 17.90 20.19 4.84
N GLU A 136 18.36 21.39 4.44
CA GLU A 136 19.74 21.66 4.04
C GLU A 136 20.73 21.52 5.20
N TYR A 137 20.44 22.10 6.38
CA TYR A 137 21.29 21.92 7.56
C TYR A 137 21.34 20.48 8.04
N GLU A 138 20.23 19.75 7.94
CA GLU A 138 20.18 18.32 8.27
C GLU A 138 21.12 17.53 7.36
N LEU A 139 21.06 17.76 6.04
CA LEU A 139 21.93 17.09 5.08
C LEU A 139 23.42 17.41 5.35
N PHE A 140 23.75 18.68 5.61
CA PHE A 140 25.10 19.08 5.95
C PHE A 140 25.60 18.38 7.23
N TYR A 141 24.78 18.37 8.28
CA TYR A 141 25.11 17.70 9.53
C TYR A 141 25.35 16.20 9.31
N GLN A 142 24.45 15.52 8.61
CA GLN A 142 24.58 14.10 8.32
C GLN A 142 25.86 13.80 7.54
N TYR A 143 26.16 14.59 6.52
CA TYR A 143 27.39 14.46 5.74
C TYR A 143 28.64 14.59 6.64
N VAL A 144 28.76 15.67 7.41
CA VAL A 144 29.92 15.91 8.27
C VAL A 144 30.06 14.81 9.32
N PHE A 145 28.94 14.40 9.93
CA PHE A 145 28.93 13.34 10.93
C PHE A 145 29.41 11.99 10.36
N LEU A 146 28.89 11.60 9.19
CA LEU A 146 29.23 10.33 8.55
C LEU A 146 30.66 10.33 8.00
N ASP A 147 31.11 11.43 7.38
CA ASP A 147 32.49 11.58 6.91
C ASP A 147 33.48 11.49 8.09
N ALA A 148 33.19 12.19 9.19
CA ALA A 148 33.98 12.12 10.41
C ALA A 148 34.00 10.71 11.03
N TYR A 149 32.86 10.03 11.07
CA TYR A 149 32.76 8.66 11.56
C TYR A 149 33.61 7.69 10.72
N SER A 150 33.62 7.86 9.39
CA SER A 150 34.38 7.02 8.47
C SER A 150 35.91 7.16 8.63
N LYS A 151 36.39 8.35 8.99
CA LYS A 151 37.83 8.67 9.07
C LYS A 151 38.42 8.40 10.46
N ASN A 152 37.73 8.78 11.53
CA ASN A 152 38.10 8.48 12.92
C ASN A 152 36.94 8.85 13.86
N ASN A 153 36.34 7.85 14.52
CA ASN A 153 35.15 7.95 15.40
C ASN A 153 35.32 8.88 16.64
N LYS A 154 36.44 9.60 16.77
CA LYS A 154 36.63 10.61 17.81
C LYS A 154 35.85 11.90 17.51
N ILE A 155 35.77 12.30 16.24
CA ILE A 155 35.09 13.55 15.83
C ILE A 155 33.57 13.40 15.95
N SER A 156 33.00 12.28 15.48
CA SER A 156 31.58 11.96 15.65
C SER A 156 31.13 11.96 17.12
N LYS A 157 31.95 11.40 18.03
CA LYS A 157 31.66 11.42 19.48
C LYS A 157 31.66 12.85 20.05
N ASN A 158 32.61 13.68 19.63
CA ASN A 158 32.66 15.08 20.06
C ASN A 158 31.48 15.90 19.51
N ILE A 159 31.00 15.60 18.30
CA ILE A 159 29.80 16.24 17.73
C ILE A 159 28.57 15.92 18.59
N VAL A 160 28.40 14.65 18.97
CA VAL A 160 27.28 14.22 19.83
C VAL A 160 27.36 14.85 21.22
N SER A 161 28.54 14.91 21.83
CA SER A 161 28.69 15.55 23.14
C SER A 161 28.39 17.05 23.07
N THR A 162 28.94 17.75 22.07
CA THR A 162 28.68 19.18 21.86
C THR A 162 27.20 19.47 21.62
N LEU A 163 26.49 18.59 20.89
CA LEU A 163 25.07 18.73 20.64
C LEU A 163 24.24 18.55 21.92
N ASN A 164 24.63 17.61 22.78
CA ASN A 164 24.01 17.43 24.10
C ASN A 164 24.24 18.66 25.00
N ASP A 165 25.44 19.22 24.98
CA ASP A 165 25.78 20.43 25.75
C ASP A 165 24.95 21.66 25.27
N ILE A 166 24.70 21.76 23.95
CA ILE A 166 23.80 22.77 23.37
C ILE A 166 22.35 22.57 23.84
N GLN A 167 21.85 21.32 23.83
CA GLN A 167 20.49 21.00 24.30
C GLN A 167 20.30 21.33 25.78
N GLN A 168 21.35 21.13 26.59
CA GLN A 168 21.39 21.48 28.00
C GLN A 168 21.63 22.97 28.27
N LYS A 169 21.77 23.77 27.20
CA LYS A 169 22.05 25.22 27.25
C LYS A 169 23.31 25.54 28.07
N ASP A 170 24.37 24.75 27.91
CA ASP A 170 25.64 25.01 28.59
C ASP A 170 26.13 26.42 28.25
N THR A 171 26.22 27.25 29.28
CA THR A 171 26.58 28.66 29.17
C THR A 171 28.04 28.85 28.73
N VAL A 172 28.95 27.92 29.07
CA VAL A 172 30.36 27.98 28.69
C VAL A 172 30.50 27.77 27.18
N LEU A 173 29.82 26.76 26.65
CA LEU A 173 29.82 26.47 25.22
C LEU A 173 29.18 27.61 24.42
N LEU A 174 28.05 28.15 24.88
CA LEU A 174 27.38 29.27 24.21
C LEU A 174 28.25 30.53 24.13
N GLN A 175 28.97 30.86 25.22
CA GLN A 175 29.92 31.98 25.22
C GLN A 175 31.09 31.74 24.27
N TYR A 176 31.59 30.50 24.21
CA TYR A 176 32.65 30.13 23.28
C TYR A 176 32.22 30.26 21.82
N VAL A 177 31.02 29.77 21.48
CA VAL A 177 30.42 29.93 20.14
C VAL A 177 30.25 31.40 19.79
N HIS A 178 29.74 32.22 20.72
CA HIS A 178 29.59 33.66 20.49
C HIS A 178 30.93 34.35 20.21
N LYS A 179 31.99 33.99 20.95
CA LYS A 179 33.34 34.51 20.72
C LYS A 179 33.87 34.12 19.34
N LEU A 180 33.68 32.87 18.92
CA LEU A 180 34.08 32.38 17.59
C LEU A 180 33.34 33.14 16.48
N SER A 181 32.02 33.31 16.63
CA SER A 181 31.22 34.08 15.68
C SER A 181 31.74 35.52 15.53
N LYS A 182 32.09 36.18 16.63
CA LYS A 182 32.67 37.53 16.60
C LYS A 182 34.01 37.57 15.87
N GLN A 183 34.88 36.58 16.10
CA GLN A 183 36.17 36.48 15.41
C GLN A 183 35.99 36.31 13.90
N TYR A 184 35.12 35.38 13.50
CA TYR A 184 34.82 35.15 12.08
C TYR A 184 34.25 36.38 11.40
N ASN A 185 33.29 37.07 12.02
CA ASN A 185 32.72 38.31 11.48
C ASN A 185 33.76 39.42 11.32
N THR A 186 34.68 39.52 12.27
CA THR A 186 35.79 40.49 12.19
C THR A 186 36.72 40.15 11.03
N GLN A 187 36.98 38.86 10.78
CA GLN A 187 37.79 38.41 9.66
C GLN A 187 37.12 38.71 8.31
N LEU A 188 35.82 38.41 8.17
CA LEU A 188 35.05 38.76 6.97
C LEU A 188 35.08 40.25 6.67
N GLN A 189 34.97 41.09 7.71
CA GLN A 189 35.08 42.54 7.55
C GLN A 189 36.45 42.97 7.05
N LYS A 190 37.53 42.36 7.57
CA LYS A 190 38.89 42.63 7.07
C LYS A 190 39.05 42.25 5.60
N GLU A 191 38.61 41.05 5.22
CA GLU A 191 38.69 40.59 3.83
C GLU A 191 37.85 41.47 2.88
N ALA A 192 36.68 41.93 3.32
CA ALA A 192 35.87 42.86 2.57
C ALA A 192 36.56 44.22 2.38
N LEU A 193 37.19 44.75 3.44
CA LEU A 193 37.96 45.99 3.39
C LEU A 193 39.22 45.86 2.51
N GLU A 194 39.94 44.74 2.58
CA GLU A 194 41.08 44.45 1.71
C GLU A 194 40.68 44.41 0.24
N LYS A 195 39.56 43.76 -0.09
CA LYS A 195 39.01 43.77 -1.47
C LYS A 195 38.61 45.16 -1.93
N GLN A 196 38.03 45.98 -1.04
CA GLN A 196 37.68 47.36 -1.37
C GLN A 196 38.94 48.21 -1.62
N LEU A 197 40.00 48.03 -0.82
CA LEU A 197 41.29 48.70 -1.02
C LEU A 197 41.94 48.26 -2.35
N GLU A 198 41.94 46.96 -2.65
CA GLU A 198 42.49 46.43 -3.91
C GLU A 198 41.75 47.00 -5.14
N ASN A 199 40.43 47.17 -5.06
CA ASN A 199 39.66 47.77 -6.14
C ASN A 199 39.97 49.27 -6.31
N LEU A 200 40.15 50.00 -5.20
CA LEU A 200 40.49 51.42 -5.23
C LEU A 200 41.91 51.68 -5.76
N ASP A 201 42.86 50.79 -5.47
CA ASP A 201 44.23 50.88 -5.98
C ASP A 201 44.33 50.49 -7.47
N LYS A 202 43.39 49.69 -8.00
CA LYS A 202 43.29 49.37 -9.44
C LYS A 202 42.62 50.46 -10.27
N GLU A 203 41.85 51.36 -9.63
CA GLU A 203 41.18 52.49 -10.29
C GLU A 203 42.04 53.77 -10.33
N ARG A 204 43.29 53.71 -9.84
CA ARG A 204 44.29 54.79 -9.90
C ARG A 204 45.34 54.52 -10.98
#